data_AF-B8FTS6-F1
#
_entry.id   AF-B8FTS6-F1
#
_cell.length_a   1.000
_cell.length_b   1.000
_cell.length_c   1.000
_cell.angle_alpha   90.00
_cell.angle_beta   90.00
_cell.angle_gamma   90.00
#
_symmetry.space_group_name_H-M   'P 1'
#
loop_
_entity.id
_entity.type
_entity.pdbx_description
1 polymer ?
#
loop_
_entity_poly.entity_id
_entity_poly.type
_entity_poly.pdbx_seq_one_letter_code
_entity_poly.pdbx_strand_id
1 'polypeptide(L)'
;MRKRILGLILSFVLASSIAFPVYASNSPAIIRLAGDDRYAVSSAIAQQWGQSDYAVLACGNDFPDALCAAPLAKKYKAPILLTATNNLPDTTKQTLIRLNVKNVFIIGGTGIISANVENQLNSMQIQTVRIYGTDRYDTSVKIAKQLDTPTQLVVCTGNNFSDALSMAPIAAIKQIPIVLVPKNSLPDSTREYISSLNGVIKTYVIGDSSIISDSIVDQLPNAERITGSNKYSRNVAINQRFDSTLGKDKVCLATGEDFADALTGAVFAAEMSAPIILVRGVNPSETKSYYWAGLSDINTVYVLGSPDNISDNFISNSTFAPQLRE
;
A
#
# COMPACT_ATOMS: atom_id res chain seq x y z
N MET A 1 94.69 2.92 -21.73
CA MET A 1 93.97 2.84 -20.45
C MET A 1 92.53 3.28 -20.63
N ARG A 2 91.59 2.61 -19.94
CA ARG A 2 90.14 2.58 -20.19
C ARG A 2 89.41 3.90 -19.84
N LYS A 3 88.40 4.16 -20.67
CA LYS A 3 87.30 5.15 -20.60
C LYS A 3 86.54 5.12 -19.27
N ARG A 4 85.96 6.27 -18.87
CA ARG A 4 84.65 6.33 -18.20
C ARG A 4 83.84 7.51 -18.74
N ILE A 5 82.70 7.19 -19.35
CA ILE A 5 81.70 8.11 -19.89
C ILE A 5 80.64 8.33 -18.80
N LEU A 6 80.25 9.59 -18.67
CA LEU A 6 79.22 10.14 -17.80
C LEU A 6 77.83 9.65 -18.23
N GLY A 7 76.99 9.23 -17.29
CA GLY A 7 75.59 8.86 -17.56
C GLY A 7 74.69 9.30 -16.41
N LEU A 8 73.97 10.41 -16.61
CA LEU A 8 72.93 10.92 -15.72
C LEU A 8 71.59 10.32 -16.18
N ILE A 9 70.98 9.46 -15.36
CA ILE A 9 69.65 8.90 -15.62
C ILE A 9 68.64 9.78 -14.88
N LEU A 10 67.85 10.54 -15.63
CA LEU A 10 66.72 11.32 -15.12
C LEU A 10 65.45 10.47 -15.28
N SER A 11 64.97 9.86 -14.19
CA SER A 11 63.74 9.05 -14.18
C SER A 11 62.51 9.97 -14.08
N PHE A 12 61.80 10.11 -15.21
CA PHE A 12 60.51 10.80 -15.28
C PHE A 12 59.40 9.80 -14.90
N VAL A 13 58.90 9.86 -13.67
CA VAL A 13 57.72 9.07 -13.26
C VAL A 13 56.47 9.83 -13.68
N LEU A 14 55.87 9.44 -14.80
CA LEU A 14 54.56 9.93 -15.23
C LEU A 14 53.49 9.29 -14.34
N ALA A 15 53.01 10.01 -13.34
CA ALA A 15 51.85 9.59 -12.55
C ALA A 15 50.60 9.75 -13.42
N SER A 16 50.23 8.70 -14.16
CA SER A 16 48.96 8.61 -14.85
C SER A 16 47.84 8.52 -13.80
N SER A 17 47.23 9.65 -13.47
CA SER A 17 46.00 9.70 -12.69
C SER A 17 44.88 9.04 -13.50
N ILE A 18 44.61 7.77 -13.22
CA ILE A 18 43.43 7.08 -13.73
C ILE A 18 42.23 7.78 -13.10
N ALA A 19 41.58 8.65 -13.87
CA ALA A 19 40.31 9.24 -13.48
C ALA A 19 39.26 8.12 -13.53
N PHE A 20 38.93 7.55 -12.37
CA PHE A 20 37.75 6.70 -12.26
C PHE A 20 36.53 7.60 -12.48
N PRO A 21 35.60 7.26 -13.40
CA PRO A 21 34.34 7.97 -13.47
C PRO A 21 33.62 7.78 -12.12
N VAL A 22 33.50 8.88 -11.37
CA VAL A 22 32.63 8.94 -10.19
C VAL A 22 31.20 8.97 -10.73
N TYR A 23 30.54 7.82 -10.75
CA TYR A 23 29.10 7.79 -10.98
C TYR A 23 28.42 8.43 -9.77
N ALA A 24 27.75 9.56 -9.96
CA ALA A 24 26.86 10.09 -8.95
C ALA A 24 25.76 9.04 -8.71
N SER A 25 25.74 8.42 -7.54
CA SER A 25 24.58 7.65 -7.10
C SER A 25 23.46 8.66 -6.83
N ASN A 26 22.53 8.82 -7.76
CA ASN A 26 21.34 9.63 -7.50
C ASN A 26 20.53 8.93 -6.41
N SER A 27 20.60 9.43 -5.18
CA SER A 27 19.70 8.99 -4.13
C SER A 27 18.26 9.34 -4.50
N PRO A 28 17.28 8.47 -4.23
CA PRO A 28 15.90 8.76 -4.55
C PRO A 28 15.39 9.98 -3.78
N ALA A 29 14.48 10.73 -4.41
CA ALA A 29 13.76 11.79 -3.73
C ALA A 29 12.85 11.20 -2.64
N ILE A 30 12.96 11.71 -1.42
CA ILE A 30 12.10 11.29 -0.31
C ILE A 30 10.98 12.33 -0.14
N ILE A 31 9.74 11.88 -0.24
CA ILE A 31 8.54 12.70 -0.04
C ILE A 31 7.74 12.12 1.13
N ARG A 32 7.71 12.84 2.25
CA ARG A 32 6.89 12.44 3.41
C ARG A 32 5.50 13.04 3.30
N LEU A 33 4.49 12.17 3.37
CA LEU A 33 3.07 12.52 3.44
C LEU A 33 2.60 12.22 4.87
N ALA A 34 2.59 13.25 5.71
CA ALA A 34 2.35 13.13 7.15
C ALA A 34 1.43 14.22 7.68
N GLY A 35 0.96 14.02 8.90
CA GLY A 35 0.23 14.99 9.71
C GLY A 35 0.21 14.55 11.17
N ASP A 36 -0.39 15.36 12.03
CA ASP A 36 -0.38 15.15 13.48
C ASP A 36 -1.19 13.92 13.92
N ASP A 37 -2.12 13.47 13.09
CA ASP A 37 -2.93 12.28 13.30
C ASP A 37 -3.25 11.56 11.98
N ARG A 38 -3.91 10.40 12.08
CA ARG A 38 -4.31 9.59 10.93
C ARG A 38 -5.23 10.32 9.94
N TYR A 39 -6.06 11.25 10.41
CA TYR A 39 -6.97 12.02 9.55
C TYR A 39 -6.17 13.05 8.74
N ALA A 40 -5.20 13.70 9.37
CA ALA A 40 -4.26 14.61 8.75
C ALA A 40 -3.33 13.87 7.76
N VAL A 41 -2.83 12.67 8.08
CA VAL A 41 -2.08 11.83 7.14
C VAL A 41 -2.93 11.49 5.91
N SER A 42 -4.17 11.03 6.10
CA SER A 42 -5.08 10.72 4.99
C SER A 42 -5.35 11.96 4.10
N SER A 43 -5.45 13.14 4.72
CA SER A 43 -5.62 14.41 4.04
C SER A 43 -4.36 14.82 3.27
N ALA A 44 -3.17 14.64 3.84
CA ALA A 44 -1.88 14.92 3.19
C ALA A 44 -1.62 13.99 1.99
N ILE A 45 -2.02 12.73 2.09
CA ILE A 45 -2.04 11.80 0.96
C ILE A 45 -3.00 12.34 -0.11
N ALA A 46 -4.24 12.65 0.27
CA ALA A 46 -5.23 13.19 -0.65
C ALA A 46 -4.83 14.51 -1.33
N GLN A 47 -3.91 15.30 -0.76
CA GLN A 47 -3.36 16.51 -1.42
C GLN A 47 -2.62 16.20 -2.72
N GLN A 48 -2.19 14.96 -2.95
CA GLN A 48 -1.58 14.55 -4.22
C GLN A 48 -2.61 14.47 -5.36
N TRP A 49 -3.91 14.57 -5.05
CA TRP A 49 -4.99 14.70 -6.04
C TRP A 49 -5.32 16.17 -6.30
N GLY A 50 -5.50 16.51 -7.58
CA GLY A 50 -6.00 17.82 -8.01
C GLY A 50 -7.47 18.04 -7.60
N GLN A 51 -8.40 17.42 -8.33
CA GLN A 51 -9.83 17.36 -8.01
C GLN A 51 -10.31 15.91 -8.05
N SER A 52 -11.41 15.62 -7.36
CA SER A 52 -12.10 14.33 -7.47
C SER A 52 -13.58 14.50 -7.17
N ASP A 53 -14.44 14.00 -8.05
CA ASP A 53 -15.90 14.01 -7.85
C ASP A 53 -16.34 13.02 -6.76
N TYR A 54 -15.50 12.05 -6.44
CA TYR A 54 -15.77 10.96 -5.50
C TYR A 54 -14.73 10.94 -4.37
N ALA A 55 -15.15 10.55 -3.17
CA ALA A 55 -14.24 10.09 -2.12
C ALA A 55 -14.77 8.80 -1.50
N VAL A 56 -13.87 7.98 -0.97
CA VAL A 56 -14.22 6.86 -0.11
C VAL A 56 -13.95 7.26 1.33
N LEU A 57 -14.95 7.15 2.20
CA LEU A 57 -14.82 7.49 3.62
C LEU A 57 -14.78 6.20 4.44
N ALA A 58 -13.69 6.02 5.18
CA ALA A 58 -13.46 4.88 6.07
C ALA A 58 -13.30 5.35 7.53
N CYS A 59 -13.53 4.45 8.48
CA CYS A 59 -13.33 4.77 9.90
C CYS A 59 -11.84 4.73 10.24
N GLY A 60 -11.35 5.81 10.85
CA GLY A 60 -9.99 5.87 11.36
C GLY A 60 -9.80 5.08 12.66
N ASN A 61 -10.88 4.70 13.36
CA ASN A 61 -10.83 3.99 14.64
C ASN A 61 -10.99 2.48 14.51
N ASP A 62 -11.52 2.00 13.38
CA ASP A 62 -11.76 0.59 13.13
C ASP A 62 -11.56 0.27 11.63
N PHE A 63 -10.77 -0.77 11.35
CA PHE A 63 -10.24 -1.08 10.03
C PHE A 63 -11.01 -2.10 9.18
N PRO A 64 -11.67 -3.14 9.73
CA PRO A 64 -12.02 -4.35 8.97
C PRO A 64 -12.88 -4.10 7.73
N ASP A 65 -13.84 -3.19 7.85
CA ASP A 65 -14.77 -2.87 6.76
C ASP A 65 -14.06 -2.20 5.57
N ALA A 66 -13.00 -1.43 5.82
CA ALA A 66 -12.35 -0.61 4.81
C ALA A 66 -11.18 -1.30 4.10
N LEU A 67 -10.70 -2.45 4.59
CA LEU A 67 -9.52 -3.15 4.04
C LEU A 67 -9.62 -3.47 2.55
N CYS A 68 -10.85 -3.62 2.04
CA CYS A 68 -11.12 -4.02 0.66
C CYS A 68 -11.54 -2.83 -0.23
N ALA A 69 -11.43 -1.59 0.26
CA ALA A 69 -11.99 -0.42 -0.41
C ALA A 69 -11.09 0.14 -1.53
N ALA A 70 -9.81 -0.19 -1.58
CA ALA A 70 -8.87 0.37 -2.57
C ALA A 70 -9.26 0.11 -4.04
N PRO A 71 -9.73 -1.11 -4.43
CA PRO A 71 -10.26 -1.33 -5.78
C PRO A 71 -11.45 -0.43 -6.14
N LEU A 72 -12.38 -0.25 -5.21
CA LEU A 72 -13.53 0.65 -5.39
C LEU A 72 -13.06 2.10 -5.53
N ALA A 73 -12.18 2.55 -4.64
CA ALA A 73 -11.60 3.89 -4.68
C ALA A 73 -10.93 4.16 -6.04
N LYS A 74 -10.14 3.19 -6.53
CA LYS A 74 -9.48 3.28 -7.84
C LYS A 74 -10.47 3.31 -9.01
N LYS A 75 -11.54 2.51 -8.98
CA LYS A 75 -12.60 2.51 -10.00
C LYS A 75 -13.20 3.91 -10.20
N TYR A 76 -13.38 4.64 -9.10
CA TYR A 76 -13.96 5.98 -9.10
C TYR A 76 -12.92 7.12 -9.07
N LYS A 77 -11.62 6.81 -9.20
CA LYS A 77 -10.52 7.80 -9.10
C LYS A 77 -10.63 8.66 -7.83
N ALA A 78 -11.00 8.01 -6.74
CA ALA A 78 -11.36 8.62 -5.48
C ALA A 78 -10.23 8.40 -4.46
N PRO A 79 -9.82 9.41 -3.67
CA PRO A 79 -9.00 9.18 -2.50
C PRO A 79 -9.78 8.46 -1.41
N ILE A 80 -9.07 7.74 -0.55
CA ILE A 80 -9.62 7.21 0.70
C ILE A 80 -9.30 8.22 1.81
N LEU A 81 -10.34 8.75 2.44
CA LEU A 81 -10.27 9.66 3.57
C LEU A 81 -10.77 8.98 4.84
N LEU A 82 -10.30 9.45 5.99
CA LEU A 82 -10.69 8.90 7.29
C LEU A 82 -11.65 9.83 8.05
N THR A 83 -12.55 9.23 8.81
CA THR A 83 -13.43 9.90 9.78
C THR A 83 -13.32 9.25 11.15
N ALA A 84 -13.63 10.00 12.21
CA ALA A 84 -13.91 9.38 13.50
C ALA A 84 -15.31 8.76 13.49
N THR A 85 -15.59 7.86 14.42
CA THR A 85 -16.88 7.15 14.52
C THR A 85 -18.09 8.08 14.51
N ASN A 86 -18.02 9.18 15.28
CA ASN A 86 -19.17 10.05 15.53
C ASN A 86 -19.04 11.47 14.96
N ASN A 87 -17.91 11.81 14.38
CA ASN A 87 -17.67 13.16 13.87
C ASN A 87 -16.72 13.12 12.68
N LEU A 88 -17.06 13.87 11.63
CA LEU A 88 -16.20 14.15 10.51
C LEU A 88 -15.15 15.21 10.94
N PRO A 89 -13.84 14.86 11.01
CA PRO A 89 -12.80 15.81 11.39
C PRO A 89 -12.74 16.99 10.43
N ASP A 90 -12.37 18.16 10.95
CA ASP A 90 -12.33 19.38 10.12
C ASP A 90 -11.29 19.30 9.01
N THR A 91 -10.17 18.60 9.24
CA THR A 91 -9.16 18.27 8.21
C THR A 91 -9.77 17.48 7.06
N THR A 92 -10.61 16.49 7.36
CA THR A 92 -11.34 15.72 6.36
C THR A 92 -12.36 16.57 5.61
N LYS A 93 -13.13 17.43 6.31
CA LYS A 93 -14.08 18.36 5.67
C LYS A 93 -13.38 19.30 4.70
N GLN A 94 -12.28 19.92 5.12
CA GLN A 94 -11.50 20.83 4.29
C GLN A 94 -10.94 20.12 3.06
N THR A 95 -10.50 18.87 3.21
CA THR A 95 -10.00 18.06 2.11
C THR A 95 -11.10 17.74 1.08
N LEU A 96 -12.30 17.37 1.54
CA LEU A 96 -13.47 17.16 0.67
C LEU A 96 -13.83 18.41 -0.13
N ILE A 97 -13.82 19.59 0.53
CA ILE A 97 -14.09 20.88 -0.11
C ILE A 97 -13.01 21.21 -1.15
N ARG A 98 -11.72 21.09 -0.78
CA ARG A 98 -10.58 21.37 -1.67
C ARG A 98 -10.63 20.52 -2.95
N LEU A 99 -10.99 19.24 -2.80
CA LEU A 99 -11.11 18.30 -3.90
C LEU A 99 -12.37 18.50 -4.75
N ASN A 100 -13.31 19.34 -4.29
CA ASN A 100 -14.63 19.54 -4.90
C ASN A 100 -15.46 18.25 -4.98
N VAL A 101 -15.36 17.39 -3.95
CA VAL A 101 -16.09 16.11 -3.89
C VAL A 101 -17.60 16.33 -3.94
N LYS A 102 -18.29 15.50 -4.72
CA LYS A 102 -19.76 15.49 -4.87
C LYS A 102 -20.42 14.25 -4.31
N ASN A 103 -19.69 13.14 -4.31
CA ASN A 103 -20.19 11.84 -3.90
C ASN A 103 -19.23 11.18 -2.92
N VAL A 104 -19.74 10.60 -1.85
CA VAL A 104 -18.95 9.85 -0.87
C VAL A 104 -19.49 8.44 -0.71
N PHE A 105 -18.62 7.45 -0.91
CA PHE A 105 -18.88 6.08 -0.49
C PHE A 105 -18.49 5.92 0.98
N ILE A 106 -19.47 5.73 1.87
CA ILE A 106 -19.21 5.46 3.29
C ILE A 106 -19.05 3.95 3.45
N ILE A 107 -17.88 3.51 3.91
CA ILE A 107 -17.58 2.09 4.09
C ILE A 107 -17.78 1.69 5.55
N GLY A 108 -18.79 0.87 5.77
CA GLY A 108 -19.15 0.35 7.10
C GLY A 108 -20.49 0.85 7.63
N GLY A 109 -21.04 0.06 8.56
CA GLY A 109 -22.34 0.32 9.17
C GLY A 109 -22.33 1.51 10.12
N THR A 110 -23.53 1.90 10.59
CA THR A 110 -23.70 3.04 11.51
C THR A 110 -23.08 2.84 12.89
N GLY A 111 -22.75 1.60 13.27
CA GLY A 111 -22.01 1.32 14.50
C GLY A 111 -20.54 1.75 14.46
N ILE A 112 -19.95 1.86 13.26
CA ILE A 112 -18.53 2.21 13.08
C ILE A 112 -18.35 3.61 12.47
N ILE A 113 -19.28 4.04 11.60
CA ILE A 113 -19.39 5.42 11.11
C ILE A 113 -20.83 5.86 11.27
N SER A 114 -21.12 6.68 12.27
CA SER A 114 -22.49 7.00 12.67
C SER A 114 -23.25 7.79 11.62
N ALA A 115 -24.58 7.81 11.77
CA ALA A 115 -25.46 8.66 10.95
C ALA A 115 -25.13 10.15 11.10
N ASN A 116 -24.49 10.58 12.19
CA ASN A 116 -24.07 11.97 12.37
C ASN A 116 -23.02 12.38 11.32
N VAL A 117 -22.04 11.51 11.05
CA VAL A 117 -21.02 11.76 10.02
C VAL A 117 -21.67 11.89 8.64
N GLU A 118 -22.63 11.01 8.34
CA GLU A 118 -23.40 11.07 7.09
C GLU A 118 -24.22 12.37 6.98
N ASN A 119 -24.86 12.81 8.07
CA ASN A 119 -25.56 14.10 8.12
C ASN A 119 -24.62 15.30 7.92
N GLN A 120 -23.39 15.23 8.43
CA GLN A 120 -22.38 16.27 8.20
C GLN A 120 -21.99 16.35 6.72
N LEU A 121 -21.81 15.22 6.04
CA LEU A 121 -21.57 15.18 4.59
C LEU A 121 -22.76 15.74 3.80
N ASN A 122 -23.97 15.33 4.13
CA ASN A 122 -25.19 15.82 3.47
C ASN A 122 -25.37 17.33 3.66
N SER A 123 -25.02 17.87 4.83
CA SER A 123 -25.05 19.32 5.11
C SER A 123 -24.02 20.09 4.27
N MET A 124 -22.95 19.43 3.84
CA MET A 124 -21.97 19.96 2.87
C MET A 124 -22.43 19.79 1.41
N GLN A 125 -23.67 19.34 1.17
CA GLN A 125 -24.25 19.05 -0.15
C GLN A 125 -23.51 17.93 -0.92
N ILE A 126 -22.90 17.01 -0.18
CA ILE A 126 -22.25 15.82 -0.73
C ILE A 126 -23.24 14.65 -0.66
N GLN A 127 -23.46 13.96 -1.77
CA GLN A 127 -24.31 12.77 -1.80
C GLN A 127 -23.58 11.58 -1.18
N THR A 128 -24.27 10.76 -0.39
CA THR A 128 -23.68 9.61 0.28
C THR A 128 -24.26 8.29 -0.23
N VAL A 129 -23.39 7.30 -0.41
CA VAL A 129 -23.77 5.90 -0.63
C VAL A 129 -23.05 5.07 0.43
N ARG A 130 -23.81 4.45 1.34
CA ARG A 130 -23.24 3.60 2.38
C ARG A 130 -23.15 2.15 1.89
N ILE A 131 -21.96 1.59 1.93
CA ILE A 131 -21.67 0.20 1.59
C ILE A 131 -21.29 -0.53 2.88
N TYR A 132 -22.14 -1.44 3.32
CA TYR A 132 -21.98 -2.17 4.56
C TYR A 132 -22.69 -3.52 4.52
N GLY A 133 -22.19 -4.46 5.31
CA GLY A 133 -22.81 -5.74 5.58
C GLY A 133 -23.11 -5.92 7.07
N THR A 134 -23.56 -7.12 7.43
CA THR A 134 -23.80 -7.50 8.84
C THR A 134 -22.50 -7.64 9.64
N ASP A 135 -21.38 -7.93 8.97
CA ASP A 135 -20.03 -7.99 9.53
C ASP A 135 -18.99 -7.61 8.46
N ARG A 136 -17.71 -7.66 8.84
CA ARG A 136 -16.57 -7.35 7.95
C ARG A 136 -16.50 -8.23 6.69
N TYR A 137 -16.99 -9.46 6.78
CA TYR A 137 -16.95 -10.41 5.67
C TYR A 137 -18.04 -10.07 4.65
N ASP A 138 -19.28 -9.84 5.11
CA ASP A 138 -20.35 -9.35 4.25
C ASP A 138 -20.03 -7.96 3.69
N THR A 139 -19.49 -7.02 4.48
CA THR A 139 -19.05 -5.71 3.97
C THR A 139 -18.04 -5.87 2.82
N SER A 140 -17.06 -6.77 2.95
CA SER A 140 -16.09 -7.02 1.87
C SER A 140 -16.75 -7.51 0.58
N VAL A 141 -17.78 -8.36 0.68
CA VAL A 141 -18.58 -8.83 -0.45
C VAL A 141 -19.42 -7.70 -1.07
N LYS A 142 -20.00 -6.81 -0.24
CA LYS A 142 -20.77 -5.66 -0.73
C LYS A 142 -19.89 -4.68 -1.50
N ILE A 143 -18.65 -4.48 -1.07
CA ILE A 143 -17.64 -3.70 -1.80
C ILE A 143 -17.26 -4.41 -3.10
N ALA A 144 -16.99 -5.72 -3.05
CA ALA A 144 -16.63 -6.51 -4.23
C ALA A 144 -17.71 -6.44 -5.32
N LYS A 145 -19.00 -6.45 -4.94
CA LYS A 145 -20.14 -6.30 -5.85
C LYS A 145 -20.26 -4.92 -6.52
N GLN A 146 -19.50 -3.92 -6.08
CA GLN A 146 -19.42 -2.62 -6.77
C GLN A 146 -18.39 -2.62 -7.92
N LEU A 147 -17.53 -3.63 -7.99
CA LEU A 147 -16.58 -3.81 -9.08
C LEU A 147 -17.25 -4.55 -10.25
N ASP A 148 -16.57 -4.54 -11.39
CA ASP A 148 -17.00 -5.31 -12.55
C ASP A 148 -16.77 -6.81 -12.29
N THR A 149 -17.42 -7.68 -13.07
CA THR A 149 -17.31 -9.13 -12.89
C THR A 149 -15.85 -9.58 -12.97
N PRO A 150 -15.28 -10.12 -11.88
CA PRO A 150 -13.85 -10.43 -11.82
C PRO A 150 -13.52 -11.78 -12.49
N THR A 151 -12.34 -11.85 -13.10
CA THR A 151 -11.70 -13.12 -13.51
C THR A 151 -10.67 -13.60 -12.49
N GLN A 152 -10.31 -12.76 -11.51
CA GLN A 152 -9.38 -13.09 -10.43
C GLN A 152 -9.98 -12.66 -9.10
N LEU A 153 -9.64 -13.35 -8.01
CA LEU A 153 -10.06 -13.00 -6.65
C LEU A 153 -8.85 -12.90 -5.73
N VAL A 154 -8.93 -12.05 -4.72
CA VAL A 154 -8.03 -12.07 -3.56
C VAL A 154 -8.83 -12.44 -2.32
N VAL A 155 -8.33 -13.40 -1.56
CA VAL A 155 -8.89 -13.83 -0.27
C VAL A 155 -7.88 -13.56 0.82
N CYS A 156 -8.27 -12.74 1.80
CA CYS A 156 -7.46 -12.38 2.96
C CYS A 156 -8.20 -12.71 4.26
N THR A 157 -7.47 -12.81 5.36
CA THR A 157 -8.12 -12.90 6.67
C THR A 157 -8.78 -11.58 7.05
N GLY A 158 -9.98 -11.62 7.63
CA GLY A 158 -10.59 -10.43 8.24
C GLY A 158 -10.11 -10.15 9.67
N ASN A 159 -9.28 -11.01 10.25
CA ASN A 159 -8.80 -10.88 11.63
C ASN A 159 -7.58 -9.95 11.79
N ASN A 160 -6.95 -9.55 10.68
CA ASN A 160 -5.79 -8.66 10.64
C ASN A 160 -5.83 -7.82 9.36
N PHE A 161 -5.05 -6.73 9.31
CA PHE A 161 -5.06 -5.76 8.21
C PHE A 161 -3.93 -5.97 7.21
N SER A 162 -2.75 -6.45 7.65
CA SER A 162 -1.51 -6.37 6.87
C SER A 162 -1.58 -7.04 5.50
N ASP A 163 -2.27 -8.19 5.43
CA ASP A 163 -2.33 -9.01 4.23
C ASP A 163 -3.24 -8.37 3.16
N ALA A 164 -4.40 -7.84 3.58
CA ALA A 164 -5.29 -7.09 2.69
C ALA A 164 -4.65 -5.77 2.23
N LEU A 165 -4.01 -5.03 3.12
CA LEU A 165 -3.34 -3.77 2.76
C LEU A 165 -2.12 -3.98 1.87
N SER A 166 -1.41 -5.11 1.99
CA SER A 166 -0.34 -5.48 1.06
C SER A 166 -0.85 -5.75 -0.35
N MET A 167 -2.03 -6.37 -0.47
CA MET A 167 -2.68 -6.60 -1.76
C MET A 167 -3.39 -5.37 -2.32
N ALA A 168 -3.74 -4.39 -1.49
CA ALA A 168 -4.64 -3.30 -1.85
C ALA A 168 -4.20 -2.48 -3.09
N PRO A 169 -2.91 -2.08 -3.27
CA PRO A 169 -2.49 -1.38 -4.49
C PRO A 169 -2.62 -2.25 -5.74
N ILE A 170 -2.21 -3.52 -5.66
CA ILE A 170 -2.25 -4.47 -6.78
C ILE A 170 -3.70 -4.76 -7.17
N ALA A 171 -4.54 -5.04 -6.18
CA ALA A 171 -5.95 -5.27 -6.34
C ALA A 171 -6.64 -4.05 -6.98
N ALA A 172 -6.23 -2.84 -6.59
CA ALA A 172 -6.72 -1.61 -7.18
C ALA A 172 -6.30 -1.44 -8.65
N ILE A 173 -5.01 -1.60 -8.97
CA ILE A 173 -4.49 -1.52 -10.35
C ILE A 173 -5.21 -2.52 -11.27
N LYS A 174 -5.38 -3.74 -10.79
CA LYS A 174 -5.94 -4.85 -11.58
C LYS A 174 -7.47 -4.97 -11.49
N GLN A 175 -8.13 -4.11 -10.70
CA GLN A 175 -9.56 -4.19 -10.40
C GLN A 175 -9.99 -5.58 -9.88
N ILE A 176 -9.15 -6.18 -9.03
CA ILE A 176 -9.41 -7.48 -8.40
C ILE A 176 -10.12 -7.23 -7.07
N PRO A 177 -11.31 -7.82 -6.81
CA PRO A 177 -11.93 -7.72 -5.50
C PRO A 177 -11.13 -8.47 -4.44
N ILE A 178 -11.04 -7.85 -3.27
CA ILE A 178 -10.57 -8.48 -2.04
C ILE A 178 -11.80 -8.89 -1.25
N VAL A 179 -11.90 -10.16 -0.89
CA VAL A 179 -12.94 -10.67 0.03
C VAL A 179 -12.27 -11.22 1.29
N LEU A 180 -12.92 -11.02 2.42
CA LEU A 180 -12.41 -11.41 3.72
C LEU A 180 -13.03 -12.74 4.18
N VAL A 181 -12.25 -13.53 4.89
CA VAL A 181 -12.71 -14.75 5.56
C VAL A 181 -12.11 -14.88 6.98
N PRO A 182 -12.82 -15.50 7.93
CA PRO A 182 -12.21 -16.01 9.15
C PRO A 182 -11.32 -17.22 8.85
N LYS A 183 -10.50 -17.64 9.83
CA LYS A 183 -9.52 -18.72 9.65
C LYS A 183 -10.12 -20.04 9.17
N ASN A 184 -11.23 -20.46 9.79
CA ASN A 184 -11.75 -21.83 9.69
C ASN A 184 -13.18 -21.91 9.12
N SER A 185 -13.72 -20.81 8.58
CA SER A 185 -15.05 -20.84 7.95
C SER A 185 -15.09 -19.95 6.71
N LEU A 186 -15.91 -20.35 5.74
CA LEU A 186 -16.26 -19.54 4.58
C LEU A 186 -17.67 -19.01 4.83
N PRO A 187 -17.82 -17.72 5.22
CA PRO A 187 -19.12 -17.11 5.49
C PRO A 187 -20.06 -17.27 4.28
N ASP A 188 -21.35 -17.41 4.54
CA ASP A 188 -22.33 -17.69 3.49
C ASP A 188 -22.35 -16.57 2.43
N SER A 189 -22.25 -15.31 2.85
CA SER A 189 -22.13 -14.16 1.94
C SER A 189 -20.93 -14.28 0.98
N THR A 190 -19.77 -14.70 1.48
CA THR A 190 -18.56 -14.91 0.68
C THR A 190 -18.72 -16.11 -0.25
N ARG A 191 -19.27 -17.22 0.26
CA ARG A 191 -19.52 -18.44 -0.52
C ARG A 191 -20.50 -18.19 -1.67
N GLU A 192 -21.61 -17.53 -1.40
CA GLU A 192 -22.62 -17.18 -2.39
C GLU A 192 -22.05 -16.23 -3.44
N TYR A 193 -21.27 -15.23 -3.02
CA TYR A 193 -20.59 -14.34 -3.95
C TYR A 193 -19.67 -15.12 -4.89
N ILE A 194 -18.78 -15.96 -4.36
CA ILE A 194 -17.85 -16.75 -5.16
C ILE A 194 -18.61 -17.70 -6.12
N SER A 195 -19.65 -18.38 -5.63
CA SER A 195 -20.49 -19.27 -6.45
C SER A 195 -21.26 -18.54 -7.56
N SER A 196 -21.54 -17.24 -7.39
CA SER A 196 -22.21 -16.42 -8.42
C SER A 196 -21.27 -16.00 -9.56
N LEU A 197 -19.96 -16.15 -9.38
CA LEU A 197 -18.97 -15.73 -10.36
C LEU A 197 -18.71 -16.82 -11.40
N ASN A 198 -19.01 -16.51 -12.65
CA ASN A 198 -18.65 -17.34 -13.79
C ASN A 198 -17.32 -16.82 -14.37
N GLY A 199 -16.25 -17.62 -14.30
CA GLY A 199 -14.97 -17.28 -14.97
C GLY A 199 -13.83 -16.83 -14.06
N VAL A 200 -13.86 -17.14 -12.76
CA VAL A 200 -12.69 -16.96 -11.89
C VAL A 200 -11.60 -17.98 -12.27
N ILE A 201 -10.57 -17.51 -12.98
CA ILE A 201 -9.44 -18.32 -13.43
C ILE A 201 -8.32 -18.41 -12.39
N LYS A 202 -8.35 -17.59 -11.35
CA LYS A 202 -7.33 -17.55 -10.30
C LYS A 202 -7.86 -16.93 -9.01
N THR A 203 -7.63 -17.59 -7.88
CA THR A 203 -7.88 -17.02 -6.55
C THR A 203 -6.56 -16.95 -5.79
N TYR A 204 -6.12 -15.75 -5.41
CA TYR A 204 -4.95 -15.55 -4.57
C TYR A 204 -5.35 -15.59 -3.11
N VAL A 205 -4.84 -16.56 -2.36
CA VAL A 205 -5.09 -16.69 -0.91
C VAL A 205 -3.85 -16.20 -0.17
N ILE A 206 -3.99 -15.14 0.63
CA ILE A 206 -2.84 -14.54 1.31
C ILE A 206 -2.70 -15.12 2.72
N GLY A 207 -1.55 -15.74 2.97
CA GLY A 207 -1.24 -16.41 4.23
C GLY A 207 -1.19 -17.93 4.13
N ASP A 208 -0.54 -18.53 5.12
CA ASP A 208 -0.46 -19.99 5.29
C ASP A 208 -1.72 -20.56 5.98
N SER A 209 -1.72 -21.87 6.23
CA SER A 209 -2.83 -22.59 6.86
C SER A 209 -3.09 -22.17 8.31
N SER A 210 -2.15 -21.48 8.96
CA SER A 210 -2.36 -20.91 10.29
C SER A 210 -3.24 -19.65 10.27
N ILE A 211 -3.33 -18.96 9.12
CA ILE A 211 -4.10 -17.73 8.90
C ILE A 211 -5.45 -18.02 8.24
N ILE A 212 -5.45 -18.81 7.16
CA ILE A 212 -6.65 -19.30 6.46
C ILE A 212 -6.46 -20.79 6.25
N SER A 213 -7.29 -21.64 6.83
CA SER A 213 -7.09 -23.10 6.80
C SER A 213 -7.21 -23.68 5.39
N ASP A 214 -6.57 -24.84 5.17
CA ASP A 214 -6.63 -25.52 3.87
C ASP A 214 -8.05 -25.93 3.50
N SER A 215 -8.89 -26.26 4.48
CA SER A 215 -10.32 -26.54 4.27
C SER A 215 -11.07 -25.37 3.62
N ILE A 216 -10.67 -24.11 3.87
CA ILE A 216 -11.27 -22.96 3.18
C ILE A 216 -10.71 -22.84 1.77
N VAL A 217 -9.41 -23.06 1.58
CA VAL A 217 -8.76 -22.97 0.28
C VAL A 217 -9.27 -24.00 -0.71
N ASP A 218 -9.54 -25.23 -0.24
CA ASP A 218 -10.11 -26.31 -1.06
C ASP A 218 -11.51 -25.98 -1.59
N GLN A 219 -12.22 -25.01 -0.99
CA GLN A 219 -13.52 -24.53 -1.45
C GLN A 219 -13.42 -23.39 -2.49
N LEU A 220 -12.22 -22.87 -2.76
CA LEU A 220 -12.01 -21.72 -3.64
C LEU A 220 -11.62 -22.16 -5.06
N PRO A 221 -12.14 -21.50 -6.11
CA PRO A 221 -11.78 -21.83 -7.48
C PRO A 221 -10.33 -21.43 -7.80
N ASN A 222 -9.54 -22.36 -8.34
CA ASN A 222 -8.19 -22.09 -8.86
C ASN A 222 -7.27 -21.38 -7.86
N ALA A 223 -7.25 -21.85 -6.61
CA ALA A 223 -6.54 -21.18 -5.51
C ALA A 223 -5.01 -21.31 -5.59
N GLU A 224 -4.32 -20.21 -5.29
CA GLU A 224 -2.87 -20.10 -5.18
C GLU A 224 -2.54 -19.36 -3.88
N ARG A 225 -1.78 -19.98 -2.98
CA ARG A 225 -1.34 -19.33 -1.75
C ARG A 225 -0.12 -18.45 -1.99
N ILE A 226 -0.13 -17.24 -1.42
CA ILE A 226 1.06 -16.40 -1.25
C ILE A 226 1.38 -16.34 0.24
N THR A 227 2.53 -16.89 0.63
CA THR A 227 2.91 -17.10 2.03
C THR A 227 4.19 -16.37 2.40
N GLY A 228 4.53 -16.42 3.68
CA GLY A 228 5.69 -15.76 4.26
C GLY A 228 5.67 -15.92 5.78
N SER A 229 6.87 -16.05 6.36
CA SER A 229 7.08 -16.29 7.79
C SER A 229 6.45 -15.24 8.72
N ASN A 230 6.24 -14.03 8.23
CA ASN A 230 5.58 -12.94 8.96
C ASN A 230 4.89 -11.96 7.97
N LYS A 231 4.22 -10.93 8.49
CA LYS A 231 3.50 -9.94 7.67
C LYS A 231 4.41 -9.16 6.70
N TYR A 232 5.68 -8.98 7.05
CA TYR A 232 6.67 -8.26 6.24
C TYR A 232 7.20 -9.13 5.09
N SER A 233 7.56 -10.38 5.37
CA SER A 233 7.98 -11.31 4.31
C SER A 233 6.83 -11.68 3.37
N ARG A 234 5.58 -11.75 3.85
CA ARG A 234 4.40 -11.87 2.98
C ARG A 234 4.18 -10.65 2.10
N ASN A 235 4.33 -9.43 2.65
CA ASN A 235 4.26 -8.20 1.84
C ASN A 235 5.30 -8.22 0.71
N VAL A 236 6.54 -8.65 0.98
CA VAL A 236 7.58 -8.84 -0.05
C VAL A 236 7.17 -9.89 -1.09
N ALA A 237 6.70 -11.07 -0.66
CA ALA A 237 6.29 -12.14 -1.57
C ALA A 237 5.14 -11.72 -2.49
N ILE A 238 4.19 -10.93 -1.97
CA ILE A 238 3.11 -10.30 -2.75
C ILE A 238 3.71 -9.39 -3.83
N ASN A 239 4.55 -8.44 -3.45
CA ASN A 239 5.12 -7.49 -4.41
C ASN A 239 5.96 -8.20 -5.48
N GLN A 240 6.74 -9.22 -5.12
CA GLN A 240 7.48 -10.05 -6.07
C GLN A 240 6.55 -10.82 -7.04
N ARG A 241 5.46 -11.39 -6.52
CA ARG A 241 4.50 -12.15 -7.33
C ARG A 241 3.83 -11.29 -8.40
N PHE A 242 3.71 -9.99 -8.15
CA PHE A 242 3.09 -9.00 -9.03
C PHE A 242 4.08 -7.97 -9.57
N ASP A 243 5.39 -8.29 -9.64
CA ASP A 243 6.44 -7.37 -10.11
C ASP A 243 6.13 -6.77 -11.50
N SER A 244 5.52 -7.56 -12.39
CA SER A 244 5.12 -7.08 -13.73
C SER A 244 3.93 -6.11 -13.74
N THR A 245 3.19 -6.01 -12.65
CA THR A 245 2.09 -5.05 -12.47
C THR A 245 2.59 -3.74 -11.86
N LEU A 246 3.72 -3.79 -11.15
CA LEU A 246 4.25 -2.69 -10.36
C LEU A 246 5.35 -1.94 -11.13
N GLY A 247 5.34 -0.61 -11.00
CA GLY A 247 6.44 0.24 -11.43
C GLY A 247 7.65 0.07 -10.50
N LYS A 248 8.84 0.33 -11.05
CA LYS A 248 10.12 0.17 -10.34
C LYS A 248 10.73 1.50 -9.91
N ASP A 249 10.18 2.63 -10.38
CA ASP A 249 10.71 3.97 -10.16
C ASP A 249 10.19 4.65 -8.90
N LYS A 250 9.10 4.14 -8.32
CA LYS A 250 8.47 4.70 -7.12
C LYS A 250 8.10 3.62 -6.12
N VAL A 251 8.17 3.95 -4.84
CA VAL A 251 7.73 3.07 -3.74
C VAL A 251 7.00 3.86 -2.66
N CYS A 252 5.99 3.27 -2.05
CA CYS A 252 5.33 3.79 -0.86
C CYS A 252 5.73 2.99 0.38
N LEU A 253 6.17 3.67 1.43
CA LEU A 253 6.50 3.10 2.73
C LEU A 253 5.38 3.39 3.70
N ALA A 254 4.89 2.37 4.39
CA ALA A 254 3.92 2.52 5.48
C ALA A 254 4.30 1.60 6.64
N THR A 255 3.94 1.98 7.86
CA THR A 255 4.15 1.12 9.02
C THR A 255 3.31 -0.15 8.88
N GLY A 256 3.88 -1.30 9.22
CA GLY A 256 3.14 -2.54 9.37
C GLY A 256 2.47 -2.69 10.75
N GLU A 257 2.66 -1.73 11.67
CA GLU A 257 2.17 -1.79 13.05
C GLU A 257 0.83 -1.08 13.26
N ASP A 258 0.36 -0.27 12.30
CA ASP A 258 -0.98 0.31 12.27
C ASP A 258 -1.52 0.24 10.81
N PHE A 259 -2.82 0.43 10.62
CA PHE A 259 -3.52 0.20 9.36
C PHE A 259 -3.76 1.47 8.53
N ALA A 260 -3.94 2.62 9.21
CA ALA A 260 -4.56 3.80 8.61
C ALA A 260 -3.77 4.40 7.44
N ASP A 261 -2.44 4.49 7.59
CA ASP A 261 -1.55 5.11 6.60
C ASP A 261 -1.46 4.24 5.34
N ALA A 262 -1.31 2.92 5.50
CA ALA A 262 -1.31 1.99 4.38
C ALA A 262 -2.67 1.90 3.68
N LEU A 263 -3.78 1.93 4.44
CA LEU A 263 -5.14 1.94 3.89
C LEU A 263 -5.37 3.14 2.97
N THR A 264 -5.06 4.33 3.45
CA THR A 264 -5.29 5.59 2.71
C THR A 264 -4.29 5.77 1.57
N GLY A 265 -3.06 5.29 1.76
CA GLY A 265 -2.03 5.27 0.73
C GLY A 265 -2.21 4.20 -0.35
N ALA A 266 -3.06 3.19 -0.16
CA ALA A 266 -3.20 2.08 -1.11
C ALA A 266 -3.65 2.53 -2.50
N VAL A 267 -4.64 3.42 -2.56
CA VAL A 267 -5.11 3.98 -3.83
C VAL A 267 -4.11 4.96 -4.43
N PHE A 268 -3.39 5.73 -3.59
CA PHE A 268 -2.31 6.61 -4.04
C PHE A 268 -1.19 5.81 -4.72
N ALA A 269 -0.74 4.72 -4.08
CA ALA A 269 0.25 3.82 -4.63
C ALA A 269 -0.25 3.21 -5.96
N ALA A 270 -1.52 2.81 -6.03
CA ALA A 270 -2.14 2.31 -7.25
C ALA A 270 -2.25 3.34 -8.39
N GLU A 271 -2.40 4.64 -8.11
CA GLU A 271 -2.34 5.70 -9.14
C GLU A 271 -0.98 5.79 -9.81
N MET A 272 0.09 5.44 -9.09
CA MET A 272 1.46 5.49 -9.58
C MET A 272 2.00 4.11 -9.98
N SER A 273 1.17 3.07 -9.94
CA SER A 273 1.58 1.67 -10.02
C SER A 273 2.69 1.28 -9.03
N ALA A 274 2.84 2.01 -7.93
CA ALA A 274 3.88 1.78 -6.95
C ALA A 274 3.48 0.67 -5.96
N PRO A 275 4.43 -0.15 -5.46
CA PRO A 275 4.15 -1.03 -4.34
C PRO A 275 4.00 -0.24 -3.03
N ILE A 276 3.19 -0.79 -2.11
CA ILE A 276 3.30 -0.47 -0.69
C ILE A 276 4.19 -1.50 -0.05
N ILE A 277 5.24 -1.02 0.62
CA ILE A 277 6.11 -1.84 1.43
C ILE A 277 5.87 -1.53 2.90
N LEU A 278 5.53 -2.57 3.65
CA LEU A 278 5.30 -2.48 5.09
C LEU A 278 6.65 -2.51 5.82
N VAL A 279 6.84 -1.59 6.76
CA VAL A 279 8.08 -1.48 7.54
C VAL A 279 7.79 -1.48 9.05
N ARG A 280 8.83 -1.80 9.84
CA ARG A 280 8.79 -1.70 11.32
C ARG A 280 10.02 -0.96 11.82
N GLY A 281 9.85 0.24 12.38
CA GLY A 281 10.90 0.93 13.12
C GLY A 281 12.28 0.89 12.45
N VAL A 282 13.35 0.69 13.23
CA VAL A 282 14.77 0.85 12.79
C VAL A 282 15.41 -0.35 12.07
N ASN A 283 14.72 -1.49 11.88
CA ASN A 283 15.41 -2.67 11.30
C ASN A 283 14.58 -3.45 10.26
N PRO A 284 14.80 -3.17 8.96
CA PRO A 284 14.07 -3.83 7.89
C PRO A 284 14.68 -5.16 7.38
N SER A 285 15.33 -6.02 8.18
CA SER A 285 16.11 -7.17 7.66
C SER A 285 15.44 -7.98 6.52
N GLU A 286 14.14 -8.22 6.59
CA GLU A 286 13.37 -8.98 5.61
C GLU A 286 12.86 -8.15 4.42
N THR A 287 12.64 -6.84 4.59
CA THR A 287 12.24 -5.94 3.50
C THR A 287 13.43 -5.27 2.82
N LYS A 288 14.59 -5.17 3.48
CA LYS A 288 15.87 -4.63 2.97
C LYS A 288 16.27 -5.28 1.66
N SER A 289 16.21 -6.60 1.58
CA SER A 289 16.62 -7.35 0.39
C SER A 289 15.76 -7.01 -0.83
N TYR A 290 14.45 -6.81 -0.64
CA TYR A 290 13.55 -6.37 -1.70
C TYR A 290 13.89 -4.96 -2.18
N TYR A 291 14.11 -4.01 -1.26
CA TYR A 291 14.54 -2.66 -1.63
C TYR A 291 15.89 -2.66 -2.35
N TRP A 292 16.89 -3.32 -1.76
CA TRP A 292 18.28 -3.33 -2.22
C TRP A 292 18.48 -3.98 -3.59
N ALA A 293 17.64 -4.95 -3.94
CA ALA A 293 17.65 -5.53 -5.28
C ALA A 293 17.15 -4.55 -6.37
N GLY A 294 16.32 -3.56 -6.01
CA GLY A 294 15.70 -2.60 -6.94
C GLY A 294 16.13 -1.15 -6.77
N LEU A 295 17.01 -0.84 -5.80
CA LEU A 295 17.38 0.54 -5.44
C LEU A 295 17.93 1.38 -6.61
N SER A 296 18.57 0.75 -7.60
CA SER A 296 19.08 1.47 -8.78
C SER A 296 17.97 2.06 -9.64
N ASP A 297 16.77 1.50 -9.55
CA ASP A 297 15.66 1.86 -10.42
C ASP A 297 14.71 2.83 -9.72
N ILE A 298 14.76 2.91 -8.38
CA ILE A 298 13.88 3.76 -7.57
C ILE A 298 14.38 5.21 -7.59
N ASN A 299 13.54 6.10 -8.11
CA ASN A 299 13.77 7.54 -8.14
C ASN A 299 13.02 8.31 -7.05
N THR A 300 11.92 7.76 -6.52
CA THR A 300 11.11 8.43 -5.49
C THR A 300 10.56 7.47 -4.45
N VAL A 301 10.67 7.87 -3.18
CA VAL A 301 10.15 7.15 -2.03
C VAL A 301 9.12 8.03 -1.34
N TYR A 302 7.88 7.57 -1.30
CA TYR A 302 6.83 8.20 -0.52
C TYR A 302 6.78 7.56 0.86
N VAL A 303 6.90 8.37 1.91
CA VAL A 303 6.77 7.90 3.29
C VAL A 303 5.39 8.30 3.80
N LEU A 304 4.53 7.31 4.02
CA LEU A 304 3.15 7.49 4.47
C LEU A 304 3.13 7.40 6.00
N GLY A 305 2.83 8.52 6.66
CA GLY A 305 2.77 8.60 8.11
C GLY A 305 3.86 9.46 8.77
N SER A 306 3.66 9.73 10.05
CA SER A 306 4.53 10.60 10.84
C SER A 306 5.91 9.98 11.12
N PRO A 307 6.91 10.80 11.51
CA PRO A 307 8.21 10.32 11.97
C PRO A 307 8.16 9.36 13.16
N ASP A 308 7.08 9.38 13.96
CA ASP A 308 6.91 8.46 15.09
C ASP A 308 6.71 7.01 14.63
N ASN A 309 6.03 6.82 13.49
CA ASN A 309 5.79 5.51 12.90
C ASN A 309 6.97 5.05 12.02
N ILE A 310 7.56 5.98 11.25
CA ILE A 310 8.69 5.73 10.36
C ILE A 310 9.69 6.89 10.52
N SER A 311 10.73 6.68 11.33
CA SER A 311 11.67 7.74 11.68
C SER A 311 12.52 8.20 10.49
N ASP A 312 12.92 9.47 10.49
CA ASP A 312 13.80 10.01 9.46
C ASP A 312 15.17 9.30 9.45
N ASN A 313 15.64 8.87 10.63
CA ASN A 313 16.86 8.06 10.76
C ASN A 313 16.75 6.71 10.05
N PHE A 314 15.58 6.07 10.08
CA PHE A 314 15.34 4.83 9.32
C PHE A 314 15.46 5.10 7.82
N ILE A 315 14.88 6.21 7.34
CA ILE A 315 14.95 6.59 5.93
C ILE A 315 16.39 6.93 5.50
N SER A 316 17.13 7.67 6.32
CA SER A 316 18.49 8.14 6.00
C SER A 316 19.55 7.04 6.12
N ASN A 317 19.48 6.17 7.14
CA ASN A 317 20.60 5.28 7.48
C ASN A 317 20.42 3.83 7.01
N SER A 318 19.21 3.38 6.67
CA SER A 318 18.95 1.94 6.54
C SER A 318 18.37 1.47 5.20
N THR A 319 17.92 2.38 4.34
CA THR A 319 17.11 1.99 3.17
C THR A 319 17.64 2.53 1.83
N PHE A 320 18.29 3.70 1.78
CA PHE A 320 18.66 4.36 0.51
C PHE A 320 20.06 4.97 0.46
N ALA A 321 20.89 4.78 1.50
CA ALA A 321 22.28 5.21 1.45
C ALA A 321 23.08 4.26 0.53
N PRO A 322 23.89 4.78 -0.42
CA PRO A 322 24.79 3.94 -1.19
C PRO A 322 25.78 3.29 -0.21
N GLN A 323 25.67 1.98 0.00
CA GLN A 323 26.75 1.26 0.65
C GLN A 323 27.95 1.35 -0.28
N LEU A 324 29.04 1.96 0.20
CA LEU A 324 30.35 1.85 -0.43
C LEU A 324 30.59 0.36 -0.65
N ARG A 325 30.68 -0.06 -1.91
CA ARG A 325 31.14 -1.41 -2.24
C ARG A 325 32.60 -1.48 -1.77
N GLU A 326 32.85 -2.21 -0.70
CA GLU A 326 34.20 -2.67 -0.35
C GLU A 326 34.68 -3.71 -1.38
#